data_AF-A0A6G8CFN8-F1
#
_entry.id   AF-A0A6G8CFN8-F1
#
_cell.length_a   1.000
_cell.length_b   1.000
_cell.length_c   1.000
_cell.angle_alpha   90.00
_cell.angle_beta   90.00
_cell.angle_gamma   90.00
#
_symmetry.space_group_name_H-M   'P 1'
#
loop_
_entity.id
_entity.type
_entity.pdbx_description
1 polymer ?
#
loop_
_entity_poly.entity_id
_entity_poly.type
_entity_poly.pdbx_seq_one_letter_code
_entity_poly.pdbx_strand_id
1 'polypeptide(L)'
;MQTLTLRLPRRFALLLRVAGFFLALIVLTPTKAHAQTWLVSTDAYIKLGVMDKFGQLGTYQATFIVVDQTSGREYLLTKEVEKGKNGIDVLFPSEPSEPDYFKTEKGEAARAVPGKYAWECRVGGKRVVGGRFELPAVANDVTVVDNRK
;
A
#
# COMPACT_ATOMS: atom_id res chain seq x y z
N MET A 1 -20.72 16.49 71.93
CA MET A 1 -20.13 15.87 70.72
C MET A 1 -19.08 16.80 70.15
N GLN A 2 -17.80 16.51 70.34
CA GLN A 2 -16.68 17.32 69.84
C GLN A 2 -16.30 16.86 68.44
N THR A 3 -16.37 17.77 67.47
CA THR A 3 -16.00 17.52 66.07
C THR A 3 -14.47 17.63 65.94
N LEU A 4 -13.82 16.51 65.63
CA LEU A 4 -12.36 16.41 65.55
C LEU A 4 -11.90 16.89 64.15
N THR A 5 -11.49 18.17 64.04
CA THR A 5 -10.94 18.71 62.79
C THR A 5 -9.45 18.40 62.69
N LEU A 6 -9.09 17.39 61.90
CA LEU A 6 -7.71 17.07 61.54
C LEU A 6 -7.12 18.17 60.62
N ARG A 7 -6.18 18.96 61.14
CA ARG A 7 -5.39 19.91 60.33
C ARG A 7 -4.18 19.19 59.72
N LEU A 8 -4.27 18.88 58.43
CA LEU A 8 -3.15 18.29 57.68
C LEU A 8 -2.02 19.32 57.50
N PRO A 9 -0.75 18.95 57.66
CA PRO A 9 0.37 19.87 57.44
C PRO A 9 0.45 20.31 55.97
N ARG A 10 0.78 21.59 55.74
CA ARG A 10 0.72 22.27 54.43
C ARG A 10 1.51 21.57 53.32
N ARG A 11 2.60 20.88 53.66
CA ARG A 11 3.40 20.07 52.72
C ARG A 11 2.65 18.81 52.25
N PHE A 12 1.88 18.19 53.13
CA PHE A 12 1.06 17.02 52.82
C PHE A 12 -0.14 17.40 51.93
N ALA A 13 -0.76 18.55 52.20
CA ALA A 13 -1.80 19.11 51.35
C ALA A 13 -1.28 19.47 49.95
N LEU A 14 -0.04 19.94 49.83
CA LEU A 14 0.60 20.22 48.53
C LEU A 14 0.86 18.92 47.74
N LEU A 15 1.41 17.88 48.39
CA LEU A 15 1.65 16.58 47.78
C LEU A 15 0.35 15.93 47.27
N LEU A 16 -0.73 16.02 48.05
CA LEU A 16 -2.06 15.53 47.65
C LEU A 16 -2.60 16.28 46.43
N ARG A 17 -2.40 17.60 46.35
CA ARG A 17 -2.83 18.40 45.18
C ARG A 17 -2.03 18.06 43.92
N VAL A 18 -0.71 17.89 44.06
CA VAL A 18 0.16 17.52 42.94
C VAL A 18 -0.16 16.10 42.45
N ALA A 19 -0.32 15.13 43.36
CA ALA A 19 -0.71 13.78 43.03
C ALA A 19 -2.10 13.73 42.36
N GLY A 20 -3.07 14.48 42.89
CA GLY A 20 -4.39 14.61 42.29
C GLY A 20 -4.36 15.24 40.89
N PHE A 21 -3.52 16.23 40.67
CA PHE A 21 -3.32 16.84 39.35
C PHE A 21 -2.71 15.85 38.35
N PHE A 22 -1.68 15.10 38.73
CA PHE A 22 -1.10 14.06 37.87
C PHE A 22 -2.09 12.94 37.56
N LEU A 23 -2.88 12.51 38.54
CA LEU A 23 -3.94 11.53 38.32
C LEU A 23 -4.99 12.06 37.33
N ALA A 24 -5.40 13.32 37.48
CA ALA A 24 -6.34 13.96 36.56
C ALA A 24 -5.78 14.04 35.13
N LEU A 25 -4.49 14.37 34.97
CA LEU A 25 -3.84 14.41 33.67
C LEU A 25 -3.82 13.02 33.01
N ILE A 26 -3.52 11.96 33.77
CA ILE A 26 -3.53 10.58 33.26
C ILE A 26 -4.93 10.17 32.81
N VAL A 27 -5.95 10.42 33.63
CA VAL A 27 -7.35 10.08 33.31
C VAL A 27 -7.87 10.86 32.10
N LEU A 28 -7.43 12.11 31.93
CA LEU A 28 -7.83 12.97 30.82
C LEU A 28 -6.96 12.82 29.57
N THR A 29 -5.98 11.90 29.56
CA THR A 29 -5.22 11.65 28.33
C THR A 29 -6.13 11.08 27.24
N PRO A 30 -6.22 11.75 26.07
CA PRO A 30 -6.96 11.18 24.95
C PRO A 30 -6.23 9.91 24.47
N THR A 31 -6.91 8.77 24.51
CA THR A 31 -6.33 7.47 24.14
C THR A 31 -6.43 7.18 22.64
N LYS A 32 -7.29 7.91 21.91
CA LYS A 32 -7.54 7.71 20.48
C LYS A 32 -7.82 9.03 19.79
N ALA A 33 -7.11 9.30 18.69
CA ALA A 33 -7.46 10.35 17.75
C ALA A 33 -8.30 9.73 16.62
N HIS A 34 -9.51 10.23 16.42
CA HIS A 34 -10.37 9.84 15.31
C HIS A 34 -10.42 11.00 14.32
N ALA A 35 -9.97 10.79 13.10
CA ALA A 35 -10.08 11.75 12.01
C ALA A 35 -10.92 11.13 10.89
N GLN A 36 -11.92 11.87 10.43
CA GLN A 36 -12.67 11.50 9.24
C GLN A 36 -11.79 11.78 8.01
N THR A 37 -11.31 10.72 7.36
CA THR A 37 -10.59 10.86 6.09
C THR A 37 -11.58 10.93 4.94
N TRP A 38 -11.39 11.92 4.07
CA TRP A 38 -12.30 12.17 2.94
C TRP A 38 -11.87 11.42 1.67
N LEU A 39 -10.56 11.20 1.49
CA LEU A 39 -9.97 10.49 0.36
C LEU A 39 -8.85 9.59 0.89
N VAL A 40 -8.93 8.30 0.57
CA VAL A 40 -7.95 7.29 0.95
C VAL A 40 -7.60 6.51 -0.31
N SER A 41 -6.34 6.52 -0.71
CA SER A 41 -5.86 5.67 -1.81
C SER A 41 -5.87 4.23 -1.31
N THR A 42 -6.84 3.43 -1.77
CA THR A 42 -7.00 2.02 -1.37
C THR A 42 -6.12 1.09 -2.19
N ASP A 43 -5.80 1.47 -3.42
CA ASP A 43 -5.18 0.60 -4.41
C ASP A 43 -3.85 1.17 -4.89
N ALA A 44 -2.85 0.30 -4.97
CA ALA A 44 -1.53 0.64 -5.47
C ALA A 44 -1.33 0.07 -6.88
N TYR A 45 -0.85 0.91 -7.78
CA TYR A 45 -0.55 0.54 -9.16
C TYR A 45 0.89 0.87 -9.51
N ILE A 46 1.51 -0.03 -10.26
CA ILE A 46 2.88 0.11 -10.75
C ILE A 46 2.84 0.17 -12.27
N LYS A 47 3.42 1.22 -12.83
CA LYS A 47 3.60 1.34 -14.29
C LYS A 47 4.90 0.65 -14.69
N LEU A 48 4.79 -0.34 -15.57
CA LEU A 48 5.91 -1.10 -16.13
C LEU A 48 6.02 -0.74 -17.60
N GLY A 49 7.23 -0.48 -18.10
CA GLY A 49 7.41 0.03 -19.46
C GLY A 49 8.59 -0.59 -20.18
N VAL A 50 8.46 -0.67 -21.50
CA VAL A 50 9.55 -1.01 -22.41
C VAL A 50 9.54 -0.06 -23.60
N MET A 51 10.71 0.38 -24.03
CA MET A 51 10.88 1.34 -25.12
C MET A 51 11.94 0.83 -26.11
N ASP A 52 11.62 0.86 -27.40
CA ASP A 52 12.61 0.72 -28.46
C ASP A 52 13.31 2.07 -28.65
N LYS A 53 14.43 2.24 -27.94
CA LYS A 53 15.23 3.47 -27.96
C LYS A 53 15.70 3.86 -29.36
N PHE A 54 15.91 2.90 -30.26
CA PHE A 54 16.49 3.14 -31.59
C PHE A 54 15.46 3.08 -32.72
N GLY A 55 14.23 2.62 -32.44
CA GLY A 55 13.18 2.47 -33.45
C GLY A 55 13.51 1.44 -34.53
N GLN A 56 14.36 0.46 -34.21
CA GLN A 56 14.90 -0.52 -35.17
C GLN A 56 14.17 -1.87 -35.12
N LEU A 57 13.32 -2.12 -34.12
CA LEU A 57 12.68 -3.42 -33.94
C LEU A 57 11.47 -3.64 -34.87
N GLY A 58 10.94 -2.59 -35.48
CA GLY A 58 9.70 -2.69 -36.25
C GLY A 58 8.48 -2.92 -35.34
N THR A 59 7.51 -3.70 -35.79
CA THR A 59 6.41 -4.16 -34.92
C THR A 59 6.91 -5.34 -34.09
N TYR A 60 6.70 -5.31 -32.77
CA TYR A 60 7.17 -6.35 -31.86
C TYR A 60 6.16 -6.66 -30.75
N GLN A 61 6.25 -7.87 -30.19
CA GLN A 61 5.48 -8.24 -29.00
C GLN A 61 6.33 -8.10 -27.74
N ALA A 62 5.78 -7.40 -26.76
CA ALA A 62 6.33 -7.21 -25.42
C ALA A 62 5.51 -8.04 -24.43
N THR A 63 6.14 -9.05 -23.83
CA THR A 63 5.54 -9.87 -22.77
C THR A 63 6.08 -9.44 -21.42
N PHE A 64 5.22 -8.83 -20.61
CA PHE A 64 5.50 -8.47 -19.23
C PHE A 64 5.16 -9.65 -18.33
N ILE A 65 6.11 -10.03 -17.48
CA ILE A 65 5.98 -11.11 -16.51
C ILE A 65 6.23 -10.49 -15.14
N VAL A 66 5.25 -10.61 -14.25
CA VAL A 66 5.35 -10.17 -12.86
C VAL A 66 5.24 -11.38 -11.96
N VAL A 67 6.25 -11.59 -11.13
CA VAL A 67 6.37 -12.71 -10.21
C VAL A 67 6.22 -12.19 -8.78
N ASP A 68 5.19 -12.68 -8.09
CA ASP A 68 5.08 -12.53 -6.64
C ASP A 68 6.15 -13.41 -5.98
N GLN A 69 7.12 -12.79 -5.32
CA GLN A 69 8.25 -13.50 -4.71
C GLN A 69 7.86 -14.26 -3.44
N THR A 70 6.69 -13.97 -2.87
CA THR A 70 6.17 -14.65 -1.68
C THR A 70 5.36 -15.88 -2.07
N SER A 71 4.43 -15.77 -3.03
CA SER A 71 3.60 -16.91 -3.45
C SER A 71 4.20 -17.72 -4.61
N GLY A 72 5.20 -17.18 -5.31
CA GLY A 72 5.75 -17.76 -6.53
C GLY A 72 4.83 -17.68 -7.75
N ARG A 73 3.69 -16.97 -7.64
CA ARG A 73 2.73 -16.83 -8.75
C ARG A 73 3.27 -15.88 -9.81
N GLU A 74 3.11 -16.29 -11.07
CA GLU A 74 3.47 -15.51 -12.23
C GLU A 74 2.22 -14.95 -12.92
N TYR A 75 2.25 -13.67 -13.23
CA TYR A 75 1.21 -12.97 -13.97
C TYR A 75 1.80 -12.41 -15.26
N LEU A 76 1.14 -12.69 -16.37
CA LEU A 76 1.61 -12.35 -17.71
C LEU A 76 0.65 -11.38 -18.38
N LEU A 77 1.23 -10.45 -19.14
CA LEU A 77 0.52 -9.54 -20.03
C LEU A 77 1.37 -9.35 -21.29
N THR A 78 0.82 -9.71 -22.46
CA THR A 78 1.49 -9.48 -23.75
C THR A 78 0.81 -8.34 -24.47
N LYS A 79 1.61 -7.41 -24.99
CA LYS A 79 1.14 -6.30 -25.81
C LYS A 79 1.94 -6.25 -27.11
N GLU A 80 1.24 -5.94 -28.20
CA GLU A 80 1.87 -5.60 -29.46
C GLU A 80 2.23 -4.12 -29.49
N VAL A 81 3.45 -3.81 -29.94
CA VAL A 81 3.92 -2.45 -30.17
C VAL A 81 4.12 -2.27 -31.67
N GLU A 82 3.31 -1.40 -32.26
CA GLU A 82 3.38 -1.08 -33.69
C GLU A 82 4.68 -0.35 -34.05
N LYS A 83 5.19 -0.61 -35.25
CA LYS A 83 6.32 0.12 -35.82
C LYS A 83 6.10 1.64 -35.76
N GLY A 84 7.10 2.36 -35.25
CA GLY A 84 7.07 3.82 -35.15
C GLY A 84 6.46 4.33 -33.85
N LYS A 85 5.95 3.45 -32.97
CA LYS A 85 5.72 3.77 -31.57
C LYS A 85 7.03 3.61 -30.80
N ASN A 86 7.30 4.53 -29.88
CA ASN A 86 8.54 4.50 -29.10
C ASN A 86 8.57 3.30 -28.12
N GLY A 87 7.41 2.87 -27.63
CA GLY A 87 7.32 1.82 -26.61
C GLY A 87 5.90 1.66 -26.09
N ILE A 88 5.78 0.93 -24.99
CA ILE A 88 4.53 0.71 -24.29
C ILE A 88 4.73 0.66 -22.79
N ASP A 89 3.77 1.26 -22.07
CA ASP A 89 3.62 1.15 -20.63
C ASP A 89 2.36 0.33 -20.32
N VAL A 90 2.43 -0.47 -19.26
CA VAL A 90 1.32 -1.27 -18.72
C VAL A 90 1.18 -1.05 -17.22
N LEU A 91 -0.03 -1.20 -16.69
CA LEU A 91 -0.34 -1.03 -15.27
C LEU A 91 -0.46 -2.40 -14.59
N PHE A 92 0.27 -2.60 -13.49
CA PHE A 92 0.15 -3.77 -12.64
C PHE A 92 -0.37 -3.40 -11.24
N PRO A 93 -1.39 -4.11 -10.72
CA PRO A 93 -2.30 -4.98 -11.46
C PRO A 93 -3.19 -4.15 -12.42
N SER A 94 -3.59 -4.72 -13.55
CA SER A 94 -4.62 -4.11 -14.41
C SER A 94 -6.00 -4.57 -13.95
N GLU A 95 -7.05 -3.77 -14.19
CA GLU A 95 -8.40 -4.24 -13.87
C GLU A 95 -8.82 -5.41 -14.78
N PRO A 96 -9.53 -6.43 -14.26
CA PRO A 96 -10.05 -7.52 -15.09
C PRO A 96 -11.10 -7.08 -16.12
N SER A 97 -11.63 -5.88 -15.96
CA SER A 97 -12.55 -5.22 -16.91
C SER A 97 -11.82 -4.75 -18.18
N GLU A 98 -10.50 -4.56 -18.11
CA GLU A 98 -9.69 -4.16 -19.26
C GLU A 98 -9.53 -5.32 -20.25
N PRO A 99 -9.49 -5.04 -21.57
CA PRO A 99 -9.35 -6.07 -22.59
C PRO A 99 -8.04 -6.87 -22.44
N ASP A 100 -6.97 -6.20 -22.00
CA ASP A 100 -5.68 -6.82 -21.74
C ASP A 100 -5.26 -6.55 -20.29
N TYR A 101 -5.26 -7.59 -19.48
CA TYR A 101 -4.91 -7.52 -18.06
C TYR A 101 -3.91 -8.61 -17.69
N PHE A 102 -3.16 -8.36 -16.62
CA PHE A 102 -2.23 -9.34 -16.06
C PHE A 102 -2.98 -10.55 -15.52
N LYS A 103 -2.62 -11.74 -16.01
CA LYS A 103 -3.25 -13.00 -15.60
C LYS A 103 -2.26 -14.15 -15.48
N THR A 104 -2.58 -15.11 -14.63
CA THR A 104 -1.83 -16.37 -14.56
C THR A 104 -2.12 -17.23 -15.79
N GLU A 105 -1.36 -18.31 -15.98
CA GLU A 105 -1.65 -19.32 -17.03
C GLU A 105 -3.06 -19.90 -16.92
N LYS A 106 -3.63 -19.93 -15.71
CA LYS A 106 -5.00 -20.40 -15.44
C LYS A 106 -6.07 -19.33 -15.69
N GLY A 107 -5.68 -18.12 -16.10
CA GLY A 107 -6.58 -16.99 -16.35
C GLY A 107 -6.98 -16.20 -15.10
N GLU A 108 -6.39 -16.48 -13.94
CA GLU A 108 -6.65 -15.71 -12.72
C GLU A 108 -6.05 -14.31 -12.85
N ALA A 109 -6.88 -13.27 -12.69
CA ALA A 109 -6.42 -11.89 -12.75
C ALA A 109 -5.49 -11.54 -11.58
N ALA A 110 -4.46 -10.75 -11.86
CA ALA A 110 -3.59 -10.18 -10.85
C ALA A 110 -4.38 -9.26 -9.90
N ARG A 111 -3.95 -9.19 -8.65
CA ARG A 111 -4.50 -8.30 -7.62
C ARG A 111 -3.37 -7.62 -6.87
N ALA A 112 -3.61 -6.42 -6.34
CA ALA A 112 -2.64 -5.66 -5.57
C ALA A 112 -2.55 -6.26 -4.16
N VAL A 113 -1.85 -7.38 -4.04
CA VAL A 113 -1.60 -8.04 -2.75
C VAL A 113 -0.30 -7.49 -2.17
N PRO A 114 -0.25 -7.18 -0.87
CA PRO A 114 1.00 -6.83 -0.22
C PRO A 114 2.09 -7.88 -0.41
N GLY A 115 3.31 -7.45 -0.74
CA GLY A 115 4.40 -8.37 -0.98
C GLY A 115 5.49 -7.80 -1.87
N LYS A 116 6.52 -8.61 -2.08
CA LYS A 116 7.66 -8.28 -2.94
C LYS A 116 7.46 -8.91 -4.30
N TYR A 117 7.68 -8.11 -5.33
CA TYR A 117 7.48 -8.52 -6.71
C TYR A 117 8.76 -8.31 -7.51
N ALA A 118 9.05 -9.26 -8.39
CA ALA A 118 10.02 -9.10 -9.45
C ALA A 118 9.28 -9.02 -10.78
N TRP A 119 9.77 -8.22 -11.72
CA TRP A 119 9.19 -8.16 -13.04
C TRP A 119 10.25 -8.15 -14.12
N GLU A 120 9.87 -8.61 -15.30
CA GLU A 120 10.65 -8.48 -16.51
C GLU A 120 9.76 -8.34 -17.73
N CYS A 121 10.28 -7.67 -18.75
CA CYS A 121 9.70 -7.67 -20.09
C CYS A 121 10.60 -8.49 -21.01
N ARG A 122 9.96 -9.36 -21.79
CA ARG A 122 10.59 -10.14 -22.85
C ARG A 122 10.11 -9.66 -24.21
N VAL A 123 11.05 -9.52 -25.16
CA VAL A 123 10.76 -9.26 -26.58
C VAL A 123 11.47 -10.34 -27.38
N GLY A 124 10.74 -11.04 -28.25
CA GLY A 124 11.28 -12.20 -28.98
C GLY A 124 11.82 -13.30 -28.06
N GLY A 125 11.20 -13.50 -26.90
CA GLY A 125 11.62 -14.49 -25.89
C GLY A 125 12.85 -14.10 -25.06
N LYS A 126 13.51 -12.97 -25.34
CA LYS A 126 14.67 -12.49 -24.59
C LYS A 126 14.28 -11.40 -23.61
N ARG A 127 14.82 -11.45 -22.39
CA ARG A 127 14.65 -10.38 -21.41
C ARG A 127 15.33 -9.10 -21.90
N VAL A 128 14.58 -8.00 -21.94
CA VAL A 128 15.08 -6.68 -22.37
C VAL A 128 15.09 -5.64 -21.26
N VAL A 129 14.19 -5.76 -20.29
CA VAL A 129 14.15 -4.92 -19.07
C VAL A 129 13.55 -5.72 -17.92
N GLY A 130 13.83 -5.30 -16.70
CA GLY A 130 13.16 -5.81 -15.52
C GLY A 130 13.55 -5.05 -14.28
N GLY A 131 12.88 -5.35 -13.18
CA GLY A 131 13.08 -4.68 -11.92
C GLY A 131 12.40 -5.40 -10.77
N ARG A 132 12.30 -4.70 -9.65
CA ARG A 132 11.60 -5.18 -8.44
C ARG A 132 10.81 -4.02 -7.85
N PHE A 133 9.69 -4.34 -7.21
CA PHE A 133 8.90 -3.39 -6.44
C PHE A 133 8.26 -4.12 -5.26
N GLU A 134 7.79 -3.34 -4.28
CA GLU A 134 7.11 -3.86 -3.11
C GLU A 134 5.77 -3.14 -2.97
N LEU A 135 4.71 -3.92 -2.78
CA LEU A 135 3.40 -3.40 -2.43
C LEU A 135 3.28 -3.48 -0.90
N PRO A 136 3.06 -2.35 -0.20
CA PRO A 136 3.01 -2.34 1.26
C PRO A 136 1.74 -3.01 1.78
N ALA A 137 1.82 -3.61 2.97
CA ALA A 137 0.68 -4.23 3.67
C ALA A 137 -0.39 -3.23 4.08
N VAL A 138 0.01 -1.97 4.28
CA VAL A 138 -0.86 -0.86 4.60
C VAL A 138 -0.52 0.28 3.64
N ALA A 139 -1.50 0.70 2.85
CA ALA A 139 -1.35 1.87 2.00
C ALA A 139 -1.49 3.18 2.80
N ASN A 140 -2.18 3.16 3.95
CA ASN A 140 -2.44 4.32 4.80
C ASN A 140 -2.42 3.94 6.29
N ASP A 141 -2.03 4.88 7.15
CA ASP A 141 -2.01 4.77 8.62
C ASP A 141 -3.42 4.90 9.26
N VAL A 142 -4.47 4.64 8.48
CA VAL A 142 -5.86 4.93 8.87
C VAL A 142 -6.61 3.64 9.12
N THR A 143 -7.12 3.48 10.35
CA THR A 143 -8.04 2.39 10.69
C THR A 143 -9.47 2.82 10.38
N VAL A 144 -10.13 2.14 9.43
CA VAL A 144 -11.54 2.38 9.12
C VAL A 144 -12.40 1.82 10.25
N VAL A 145 -13.23 2.66 10.87
CA VAL A 145 -14.21 2.25 11.88
C VAL A 145 -15.59 2.24 11.21
N ASP A 146 -16.13 1.07 10.90
CA ASP A 146 -17.51 0.95 10.41
C ASP A 146 -18.49 1.02 11.60
N ASN A 147 -19.36 2.02 11.58
CA ASN A 147 -20.37 2.25 12.63
C ASN A 147 -21.79 1.88 12.18
N ARG A 148 -21.97 1.19 11.05
CA ARG A 148 -23.30 0.71 10.65
C ARG A 148 -23.68 -0.52 11.50
N LYS A 149 -24.66 -0.35 12.38
CA LYS A 149 -25.44 -1.42 13.00
C LYS A 149 -26.65 -1.76 12.13
#